data_AF-A0A1W9WZF3-F1
#
_entry.id   AF-A0A1W9WZF3-F1
#
_cell.length_a   1.000
_cell.length_b   1.000
_cell.length_c   1.000
_cell.angle_alpha   90.00
_cell.angle_beta   90.00
_cell.angle_gamma   90.00
#
_symmetry.space_group_name_H-M   'P 1'
#
loop_
_entity.id
_entity.type
_entity.pdbx_description
1 polymer ?
#
loop_
_entity_poly.entity_id
_entity_poly.type
_entity_poly.pdbx_seq_one_letter_code
_entity_poly.pdbx_strand_id
1 'polypeptide(L)'
;MLIQSEQLSEIIGIAKSYNARCLIVFGSSLEKSGTAGDIDLACDGIEGWKLYEFGAELEEKLDMQVDIVPLRPATRLTRYIESKGKELL
;
A
#
# COMPACT_ATOMS: atom_id res chain seq x y z
N MET A 1 5.34 -13.06 5.58
CA MET A 1 3.91 -13.30 5.68
C MET A 1 3.45 -13.16 4.25
N LEU A 2 2.94 -14.22 3.63
CA LEU A 2 2.19 -14.01 2.40
C LEU A 2 0.95 -13.26 2.85
N ILE A 3 0.77 -12.01 2.39
CA ILE A 3 -0.45 -11.25 2.66
C ILE A 3 -1.62 -12.16 2.28
N GLN A 4 -2.45 -12.50 3.26
CA GLN A 4 -3.56 -13.40 3.03
C GLN A 4 -4.58 -12.74 2.09
N SER A 5 -5.32 -13.54 1.33
CA SER A 5 -6.35 -13.00 0.42
C SER A 5 -7.38 -12.14 1.14
N GLU A 6 -7.66 -12.42 2.41
CA GLU A 6 -8.56 -11.65 3.27
C GLU A 6 -7.97 -10.27 3.59
N GLN A 7 -6.72 -10.21 4.05
CA GLN A 7 -6.01 -8.95 4.30
C GLN A 7 -5.89 -8.08 3.03
N LEU A 8 -5.59 -8.68 1.88
CA LEU A 8 -5.59 -7.96 0.59
C LEU A 8 -6.96 -7.35 0.29
N SER A 9 -8.04 -8.07 0.58
CA SER A 9 -9.40 -7.60 0.34
C SER A 9 -9.76 -6.44 1.26
N GLU A 10 -9.31 -6.48 2.52
CA GLU A 10 -9.48 -5.40 3.49
C GLU A 10 -8.69 -4.15 3.09
N ILE A 11 -7.41 -4.30 2.71
CA ILE A 11 -6.58 -3.21 2.20
C ILE A 11 -7.26 -2.52 0.99
N ILE A 12 -7.75 -3.30 0.03
CA ILE A 12 -8.45 -2.80 -1.16
C ILE A 12 -9.74 -2.07 -0.77
N GLY A 13 -10.48 -2.60 0.21
CA GLY A 13 -11.71 -1.98 0.72
C GLY A 13 -11.46 -0.61 1.34
N ILE A 14 -10.46 -0.50 2.20
CA ILE A 14 -10.05 0.76 2.83
C ILE A 14 -9.53 1.72 1.76
N ALA A 15 -8.65 1.29 0.85
CA ALA A 15 -8.13 2.16 -0.20
C ALA A 15 -9.25 2.78 -1.06
N LYS A 16 -10.29 2.00 -1.38
CA LYS A 16 -11.46 2.50 -2.11
C LYS A 16 -12.27 3.52 -1.31
N SER A 17 -12.42 3.36 0.01
CA SER A 17 -13.14 4.33 0.86
C SER A 17 -12.44 5.69 0.92
N TYR A 18 -11.12 5.71 0.73
CA TYR A 18 -10.31 6.94 0.62
C TYR A 18 -10.21 7.51 -0.80
N ASN A 19 -10.89 6.93 -1.79
CA ASN A 19 -10.83 7.30 -3.21
C ASN A 19 -9.46 7.05 -3.87
N ALA A 20 -8.71 6.04 -3.41
CA ALA A 20 -7.53 5.59 -4.13
C ALA A 20 -7.90 5.16 -5.56
N ARG A 21 -7.17 5.67 -6.54
CA ARG A 21 -7.30 5.33 -7.96
C ARG A 21 -6.32 4.25 -8.41
N CYS A 22 -5.19 4.14 -7.71
CA CYS A 22 -4.17 3.13 -7.93
C CYS A 22 -3.60 2.76 -6.57
N LEU A 23 -3.37 1.46 -6.37
CA LEU A 23 -2.71 0.93 -5.18
C LEU A 23 -1.74 -0.16 -5.62
N ILE A 24 -0.49 -0.05 -5.20
CA ILE A 24 0.60 -0.94 -5.57
C ILE A 24 1.25 -1.44 -4.29
N VAL A 25 1.36 -2.76 -4.14
CA VAL A 25 2.25 -3.36 -3.13
C VAL A 25 3.65 -3.52 -3.72
N PHE A 26 4.68 -3.13 -2.97
CA PHE A 26 6.07 -3.23 -3.40
C PHE A 26 6.98 -3.73 -2.26
N GLY A 27 8.29 -3.62 -2.43
CA GLY A 27 9.26 -3.94 -1.38
C GLY A 27 9.33 -5.43 -1.03
N SER A 28 9.78 -5.72 0.19
CA SER A 28 9.96 -7.08 0.71
C SER A 28 8.65 -7.85 0.86
N SER A 29 7.52 -7.14 0.87
CA SER A 29 6.17 -7.73 0.87
C SER A 29 5.88 -8.62 -0.36
N LEU A 30 6.66 -8.47 -1.44
CA LEU A 30 6.56 -9.31 -2.64
C LEU A 30 7.37 -10.61 -2.55
N GLU A 31 8.34 -10.71 -1.62
CA GLU A 31 9.21 -11.88 -1.52
C GLU A 31 8.58 -12.99 -0.66
N LYS A 32 8.57 -14.22 -1.19
CA LYS A 32 7.93 -15.41 -0.58
C LYS A 32 8.62 -15.92 0.71
N SER A 33 9.70 -15.29 1.15
CA SER A 33 10.54 -15.77 2.25
C SER A 33 10.34 -14.92 3.52
N GLY A 34 9.62 -15.48 4.49
CA GLY A 34 9.64 -15.00 5.87
C GLY A 34 8.56 -13.99 6.24
N THR A 35 8.30 -13.87 7.54
CA THR A 35 7.42 -12.90 8.21
C THR A 35 7.85 -11.46 7.90
N ALA A 36 7.41 -10.89 6.77
CA ALA A 36 7.33 -9.43 6.61
C ALA A 36 6.52 -8.86 7.79
N GLY A 37 7.15 -8.01 8.60
CA GLY A 37 6.54 -7.36 9.76
C GLY A 37 5.86 -6.03 9.39
N ASP A 38 6.12 -5.54 8.19
CA ASP A 38 5.66 -4.32 7.58
C ASP A 38 5.08 -4.58 6.18
N ILE A 39 4.24 -3.67 5.70
CA ILE A 39 3.72 -3.67 4.32
C ILE A 39 4.02 -2.35 3.61
N ASP A 40 4.68 -2.44 2.46
CA ASP A 40 4.98 -1.30 1.61
C ASP A 40 3.87 -1.08 0.57
N LEU A 41 3.20 0.07 0.64
CA LEU A 41 2.10 0.44 -0.25
C LEU A 41 2.38 1.78 -0.92
N ALA A 42 2.13 1.85 -2.22
CA ALA A 42 2.12 3.11 -2.96
C ALA A 42 0.73 3.36 -3.53
N CYS A 43 0.25 4.60 -3.41
CA CYS A 43 -1.09 4.93 -3.91
C CYS A 43 -1.15 6.25 -4.69
N ASP A 44 -2.10 6.33 -5.61
CA ASP A 44 -2.56 7.55 -6.24
C ASP A 44 -4.04 7.81 -5.90
N GLY A 45 -4.47 9.06 -5.87
CA GLY A 45 -5.87 9.47 -5.65
C GLY A 45 -6.24 9.89 -4.24
N ILE A 46 -5.39 9.60 -3.24
CA ILE A 46 -5.55 10.11 -1.88
C ILE A 46 -4.70 11.38 -1.73
N GLU A 47 -5.36 12.49 -1.38
CA GLU A 47 -4.73 13.82 -1.40
C GLU A 47 -4.45 14.37 0.00
N GLY A 48 -3.32 15.07 0.13
CA GLY A 48 -2.96 15.82 1.33
C GLY A 48 -2.89 14.95 2.59
N TRP A 49 -3.49 15.44 3.67
CA TRP A 49 -3.44 14.79 4.99
C TRP A 49 -4.18 13.45 5.05
N LYS A 50 -5.12 13.20 4.13
CA LYS A 50 -5.86 11.94 4.08
C LYS A 50 -4.98 10.73 3.81
N LEU A 51 -3.79 10.93 3.23
CA LEU A 51 -2.82 9.86 3.02
C LEU A 51 -2.34 9.27 4.35
N TYR A 52 -2.15 10.11 5.36
CA TYR A 52 -1.73 9.69 6.69
C TYR A 52 -2.88 9.07 7.48
N GLU A 53 -4.11 9.58 7.33
CA GLU A 53 -5.32 8.95 7.88
C GLU A 53 -5.50 7.54 7.31
N PHE A 54 -5.35 7.39 6.00
CA PHE A 54 -5.39 6.10 5.31
C PHE A 54 -4.34 5.12 5.86
N GLY A 55 -3.10 5.58 6.09
CA GLY A 55 -2.06 4.76 6.70
C GLY A 55 -2.37 4.32 8.11
N ALA A 56 -2.81 5.25 8.96
CA ALA A 56 -3.18 4.93 10.34
C ALA A 56 -4.34 3.92 10.40
N GLU A 57 -5.36 4.05 9.54
CA GLU A 57 -6.47 3.09 9.50
C GLU A 57 -6.01 1.70 9.04
N LEU A 58 -5.09 1.61 8.08
CA LEU A 58 -4.50 0.34 7.68
C LEU A 58 -3.71 -0.31 8.82
N GLU A 59 -2.88 0.46 9.52
CA GLU A 59 -2.10 -0.05 10.66
C GLU A 59 -3.01 -0.57 11.79
N GLU A 60 -4.07 0.19 12.13
CA GLU A 60 -5.04 -0.21 13.15
C GLU A 60 -5.79 -1.50 12.78
N LYS A 61 -6.17 -1.65 11.51
CA LYS A 61 -6.93 -2.81 11.04
C LYS A 61 -6.10 -4.07 10.87
N LEU A 62 -4.86 -3.91 10.41
CA LEU A 62 -4.00 -5.03 10.08
C LEU A 62 -3.10 -5.45 11.25
N ASP A 63 -3.03 -4.65 12.32
CA ASP A 63 -2.11 -4.83 13.46
C ASP A 63 -0.65 -4.99 13.00
N MET A 64 -0.25 -4.19 12.02
CA MET A 64 1.09 -4.21 11.41
C MET A 64 1.51 -2.83 10.91
N GLN A 65 2.82 -2.60 10.79
CA GLN A 65 3.35 -1.33 10.28
C GLN A 65 3.09 -1.18 8.77
N VAL A 66 2.73 0.03 8.33
CA VAL A 66 2.43 0.32 6.93
C VAL A 66 3.26 1.50 6.43
N ASP A 67 4.08 1.26 5.41
CA ASP A 67 4.86 2.30 4.75
C ASP A 67 4.12 2.78 3.49
N ILE A 68 3.59 4.01 3.55
CA ILE A 68 2.80 4.60 2.45
C ILE A 68 3.60 5.62 1.65
N VAL A 69 3.63 5.42 0.32
CA VAL A 69 4.27 6.34 -0.63
C VAL A 69 3.23 6.93 -1.60
N PRO A 70 3.09 8.27 -1.70
CA PRO A 70 2.26 8.86 -2.74
C PRO A 70 2.93 8.70 -4.12
N LEU A 71 2.19 8.21 -5.12
CA LEU A 71 2.67 8.05 -6.50
C LEU A 71 2.79 9.38 -7.27
N ARG A 72 2.26 10.46 -6.70
CA ARG A 72 2.27 11.81 -7.28
C ARG A 72 2.85 12.83 -6.28
N PRO A 73 3.72 13.76 -6.75
CA PRO A 73 4.24 13.88 -8.11
C PRO A 73 5.19 12.72 -8.48
N ALA A 74 5.33 12.44 -9.78
CA ALA A 74 6.18 11.34 -10.24
C ALA A 74 7.67 11.63 -9.96
N THR A 75 8.33 10.71 -9.26
CA THR A 75 9.77 10.76 -8.97
C THR A 75 10.48 9.54 -9.55
N ARG A 76 11.81 9.49 -9.44
CA ARG A 76 12.57 8.28 -9.80
C ARG A 76 12.12 7.07 -8.97
N LEU A 77 11.76 7.28 -7.70
CA LEU A 77 11.27 6.23 -6.81
C LEU A 77 9.88 5.75 -7.23
N THR A 78 8.92 6.65 -7.44
CA THR A 78 7.55 6.24 -7.80
C THR A 78 7.51 5.48 -9.12
N ARG A 79 8.32 5.90 -10.12
CA ARG A 79 8.44 5.17 -11.40
C ARG A 79 9.04 3.77 -11.22
N TYR A 80 10.00 3.62 -10.31
CA TYR A 80 10.57 2.31 -10.00
C TYR A 80 9.51 1.41 -9.36
N ILE A 81 8.75 1.94 -8.39
CA ILE A 81 7.62 1.24 -7.76
C ILE A 81 6.57 0.84 -8.79
N GLU A 82 6.12 1.77 -9.66
CA GLU A 82 5.18 1.49 -10.75
C GLU A 82 5.69 0.37 -11.68
N SER A 83 7.00 0.25 -11.89
CA SER A 83 7.60 -0.75 -12.81
C SER A 83 7.86 -2.13 -12.20
N LYS A 84 7.92 -2.25 -10.87
CA LYS A 84 8.33 -3.47 -10.15
C LYS A 84 7.28 -3.98 -9.17
N GLY A 85 6.44 -3.09 -8.67
CA GLY A 85 5.37 -3.43 -7.75
C GLY A 85 4.25 -4.23 -8.40
N LYS A 86 3.36 -4.73 -7.57
CA LYS A 86 2.14 -5.43 -8.01
C LYS A 86 0.94 -4.52 -7.76
N GLU A 87 0.25 -4.18 -8.83
CA GLU A 87 -1.00 -3.42 -8.78
C GLU A 87 -2.12 -4.25 -8.14
N LEU A 88 -2.88 -3.62 -7.24
CA LEU A 88 -3.99 -4.20 -6.46
C LEU A 88 -5.34 -3.58 -6.83
N LEU A 89 -5.34 -2.34 -7.34
CA LEU A 89 -6.52 -1.57 -7.77
C LEU A 89 -6.41 -1.21 -9.25
#